data_AF-A0A8H3ZV09-F1
#
_entry.id   AF-A0A8H3ZV09-F1
#
_cell.length_a   1.000
_cell.length_b   1.000
_cell.length_c   1.000
_cell.angle_alpha   90.00
_cell.angle_beta   90.00
_cell.angle_gamma   90.00
#
_symmetry.space_group_name_H-M   'P 1'
#
loop_
_entity.id
_entity.type
_entity.pdbx_description
1 polymer ?
#
loop_
_entity_poly.entity_id
_entity_poly.type
_entity_poly.pdbx_seq_one_letter_code
_entity_poly.pdbx_strand_id
1 'polypeptide(L)'
;MSSLPQSGILLEAEEFQDYGGWILDSQFDSEMGSPYLLAHGNGKPVADATTVLSTEKGHYHVWVRAKDWVPDHHPGQFTLTINEDTLDTVFGTNNEDWSWQMTSPLIQELSQRHADGDLLAKQLLDAEPNATIFMEYTVYDAHLVGSAITSLDARHARTGREIRLSAPTFIDCSGKAVLGILTGAETLFGQESKSMYGESLAPAEADDMHHDLRGQLREPGLENGPGPLVVPPNLVPDPTADMRMKGPLTHFWEYGQWLDPYTNGEHIRDHLLCAIYGTFHNVKTMEPENYANLEFDWVAFVAAQGEFKRYKGDYVLAETDIRDHKAFPDAVVQNAGAFCLHYPGDEKYDFRLRAWEWDERDKKPYDIPFRCLFSTNISNLMMAGKHISTTHIGGSNAKFMANGGQHALASAAAAHLCKKHRTTPRGIHDDHLQELKATTGNLGQGIWDRKSDNRL
;
A
#
# COMPACT_ATOMS: atom_id res chain seq x y z
N MET A 1 -5.51 -3.43 -38.39
CA MET A 1 -5.79 -4.26 -37.21
C MET A 1 -4.47 -4.47 -36.50
N SER A 2 -4.09 -3.53 -35.63
CA SER A 2 -2.92 -3.70 -34.77
C SER A 2 -3.37 -4.55 -33.59
N SER A 3 -2.90 -5.79 -33.52
CA SER A 3 -3.02 -6.62 -32.33
C SER A 3 -2.51 -5.82 -31.14
N LEU A 4 -3.29 -5.80 -30.06
CA LEU A 4 -2.77 -5.40 -28.75
C LEU A 4 -1.48 -6.20 -28.48
N PRO A 5 -0.43 -5.59 -27.90
CA PRO A 5 0.71 -6.37 -27.44
C PRO A 5 0.19 -7.40 -26.43
N GLN A 6 0.43 -8.66 -26.71
CA GLN A 6 0.14 -9.78 -25.81
C GLN A 6 1.10 -9.60 -24.63
N SER A 7 0.60 -9.12 -23.50
CA SER A 7 1.44 -8.84 -22.34
C SER A 7 1.90 -10.15 -21.69
N GLY A 8 3.18 -10.48 -21.86
CA GLY A 8 3.86 -11.58 -21.17
C GLY A 8 4.25 -12.75 -22.07
N ILE A 9 5.37 -13.40 -21.72
CA ILE A 9 5.80 -14.69 -22.27
C ILE A 9 5.46 -15.73 -21.21
N LEU A 10 4.54 -16.65 -21.52
CA LEU A 10 4.28 -17.81 -20.68
C LEU A 10 5.11 -18.98 -21.22
N LEU A 11 5.91 -19.58 -20.35
CA LEU A 11 6.62 -20.82 -20.63
C LEU A 11 6.02 -21.90 -19.75
N GLU A 12 5.36 -22.85 -20.40
CA GLU A 12 4.84 -24.03 -19.73
C GLU A 12 6.00 -24.99 -19.49
N ALA A 13 6.14 -25.48 -18.25
CA ALA A 13 7.32 -26.25 -17.84
C ALA A 13 7.39 -27.60 -18.58
N GLU A 14 6.25 -28.15 -18.97
CA GLU A 14 6.15 -29.33 -19.83
C GLU A 14 6.64 -29.11 -21.26
N GLU A 15 6.77 -27.87 -21.72
CA GLU A 15 7.33 -27.57 -23.04
C GLU A 15 8.86 -27.43 -23.03
N PHE A 16 9.51 -27.69 -21.90
CA PHE A 16 10.97 -27.67 -21.82
C PHE A 16 11.57 -28.73 -22.75
N GLN A 17 12.62 -28.34 -23.48
CA GLN A 17 13.27 -29.20 -24.48
C GLN A 17 14.05 -30.34 -23.84
N ASP A 18 14.60 -30.11 -22.65
CA ASP A 18 15.28 -31.10 -21.84
C ASP A 18 14.83 -30.94 -20.38
N TYR A 19 14.26 -32.00 -19.80
CA TYR A 19 13.89 -31.97 -18.38
C TYR A 19 15.08 -32.26 -17.46
N GLY A 20 16.23 -32.64 -17.99
CA GLY A 20 17.39 -33.03 -17.19
C GLY A 20 17.05 -34.19 -16.27
N GLY A 21 17.03 -33.92 -14.96
CA GLY A 21 16.62 -34.88 -13.93
C GLY A 21 15.22 -34.63 -13.36
N TRP A 22 14.49 -33.64 -13.86
CA TRP A 22 13.10 -33.37 -13.48
C TRP A 22 12.15 -34.36 -14.15
N ILE A 23 11.03 -34.63 -13.49
CA ILE A 23 10.00 -35.56 -13.98
C ILE A 23 8.75 -34.77 -14.32
N LEU A 24 8.24 -34.94 -15.53
CA LEU A 24 6.93 -34.41 -15.90
C LEU A 24 5.82 -35.16 -15.14
N ASP A 25 4.98 -34.40 -14.44
CA ASP A 25 3.84 -34.91 -13.69
C ASP A 25 2.57 -34.14 -14.11
N SER A 26 1.50 -34.88 -14.39
CA SER A 26 0.21 -34.34 -14.80
C SER A 26 -0.93 -34.69 -13.83
N GLN A 27 -0.63 -35.28 -12.67
CA GLN A 27 -1.64 -35.76 -11.73
C GLN A 27 -2.54 -34.64 -11.17
N PHE A 28 -2.02 -33.41 -11.05
CA PHE A 28 -2.72 -32.25 -10.49
C PHE A 28 -2.87 -31.10 -11.50
N ASP A 29 -2.99 -31.41 -12.80
CA ASP A 29 -3.20 -30.44 -13.87
C ASP A 29 -4.44 -29.54 -13.66
N SER A 30 -5.49 -30.06 -13.01
CA SER A 30 -6.71 -29.31 -12.71
C SER A 30 -6.54 -28.27 -11.59
N GLU A 31 -5.53 -28.43 -10.74
CA GLU A 31 -5.19 -27.49 -9.67
C GLU A 31 -4.14 -26.47 -10.14
N MET A 32 -3.12 -26.93 -10.85
CA MET A 32 -2.08 -26.09 -11.44
C MET A 32 -2.66 -25.30 -12.63
N GLY A 33 -3.41 -25.94 -13.51
CA GLY A 33 -3.84 -25.40 -14.81
C GLY A 33 -3.05 -25.96 -15.99
N SER A 34 -1.90 -26.60 -15.74
CA SER A 34 -1.08 -27.35 -16.68
C SER A 34 -0.28 -28.45 -15.96
N PRO A 35 0.25 -29.47 -16.67
CA PRO A 35 1.29 -30.34 -16.14
C PRO A 35 2.50 -29.54 -15.61
N TYR A 36 3.31 -30.15 -14.76
CA TYR A 36 4.44 -29.46 -14.13
C TYR A 36 5.66 -30.38 -14.03
N LEU A 37 6.82 -29.78 -13.77
CA LEU A 37 8.06 -30.51 -13.52
C LEU A 37 8.26 -30.74 -12.02
N LEU A 38 8.53 -31.99 -11.65
CA LEU A 38 8.79 -32.43 -10.29
C LEU A 38 10.26 -32.83 -10.09
N ALA A 39 10.96 -32.15 -9.18
CA ALA A 39 12.32 -32.51 -8.77
C ALA A 39 12.30 -33.66 -7.75
N HIS A 40 12.12 -34.90 -8.21
CA HIS A 40 12.08 -36.08 -7.33
C HIS A 40 13.48 -36.72 -7.13
N GLY A 41 14.45 -35.94 -6.62
CA GLY A 41 15.84 -36.37 -6.46
C GLY A 41 16.15 -37.16 -5.17
N ASN A 42 15.16 -37.44 -4.33
CA ASN A 42 15.30 -38.16 -3.05
C ASN A 42 16.45 -37.62 -2.16
N GLY A 43 16.48 -36.30 -1.95
CA GLY A 43 17.49 -35.64 -1.12
C GLY A 43 18.80 -35.32 -1.85
N LYS A 44 18.86 -35.51 -3.17
CA LYS A 44 19.96 -35.07 -4.03
C LYS A 44 19.43 -34.08 -5.08
N PRO A 45 20.17 -33.01 -5.40
CA PRO A 45 19.84 -32.15 -6.53
C PRO A 45 19.74 -32.98 -7.82
N VAL A 46 18.69 -32.72 -8.60
CA VAL A 46 18.52 -33.28 -9.94
C VAL A 46 19.23 -32.39 -10.96
N ALA A 47 19.53 -32.93 -12.15
CA ALA A 47 20.08 -32.11 -13.23
C ALA A 47 19.04 -31.09 -13.72
N ASP A 48 19.52 -29.90 -14.14
CA ASP A 48 18.66 -28.77 -14.53
C ASP A 48 17.77 -29.09 -15.73
N ALA A 49 16.52 -28.63 -15.68
CA ALA A 49 15.66 -28.58 -16.85
C ALA A 49 16.00 -27.33 -17.68
N THR A 50 16.07 -27.47 -19.00
CA THR A 50 16.47 -26.39 -19.90
C THR A 50 15.53 -26.26 -21.11
N THR A 51 15.37 -25.03 -21.56
CA THR A 51 14.65 -24.70 -22.80
C THR A 51 15.23 -23.43 -23.41
N VAL A 52 14.87 -23.16 -24.66
CA VAL A 52 15.32 -21.98 -25.39
C VAL A 52 14.11 -21.30 -26.03
N LEU A 53 14.00 -19.99 -25.85
CA LEU A 53 12.99 -19.15 -26.48
C LEU A 53 13.64 -17.92 -27.12
N SER A 54 12.98 -17.36 -28.12
CA SER A 54 13.36 -16.06 -28.69
C SER A 54 12.47 -14.97 -28.12
N THR A 55 13.08 -13.88 -27.66
CA THR A 55 12.35 -12.71 -27.16
C THR A 55 13.02 -11.42 -27.65
N GLU A 56 12.29 -10.31 -27.58
CA GLU A 56 12.87 -8.98 -27.79
C GLU A 56 13.89 -8.68 -26.69
N LYS A 57 14.86 -7.80 -26.98
CA LYS A 57 15.80 -7.35 -25.95
C LYS A 57 15.08 -6.37 -25.03
N GLY A 58 15.02 -6.68 -23.74
CA GLY A 58 14.34 -5.83 -22.76
C GLY A 58 14.59 -6.29 -21.33
N HIS A 59 14.01 -5.56 -20.38
CA HIS A 59 13.93 -5.98 -18.99
C HIS A 59 12.69 -6.85 -18.81
N TYR A 60 12.87 -8.00 -18.18
CA TYR A 60 11.80 -8.96 -17.90
C TYR A 60 11.71 -9.16 -16.40
N HIS A 61 10.50 -9.06 -15.86
CA HIS A 61 10.18 -9.65 -14.58
C HIS A 61 9.89 -11.14 -14.81
N VAL A 62 10.38 -11.98 -13.91
CA VAL A 62 10.22 -13.42 -14.03
C VAL A 62 9.34 -13.90 -12.90
N TRP A 63 8.29 -14.63 -13.27
CA TRP A 63 7.38 -15.30 -12.37
C TRP A 63 7.55 -16.80 -12.54
N VAL A 64 7.61 -17.51 -11.42
CA VAL A 64 7.71 -18.96 -11.39
C VAL A 64 6.57 -19.49 -10.54
N ARG A 65 5.70 -20.31 -11.13
CA ARG A 65 4.67 -20.99 -10.36
C ARG A 65 5.24 -22.27 -9.77
N ALA A 66 5.34 -22.33 -8.45
CA ALA A 66 5.94 -23.46 -7.75
C ALA A 66 5.14 -23.80 -6.50
N LYS A 67 5.40 -24.98 -5.94
CA LYS A 67 4.83 -25.47 -4.69
C LYS A 67 5.97 -25.89 -3.76
N ASP A 68 5.92 -25.41 -2.52
CA ASP A 68 6.80 -25.88 -1.46
C ASP A 68 6.10 -27.03 -0.70
N TRP A 69 6.27 -28.26 -1.21
CA TRP A 69 5.48 -29.39 -0.72
C TRP A 69 5.92 -29.92 0.65
N VAL A 70 7.10 -29.51 1.16
CA VAL A 70 7.51 -29.70 2.57
C VAL A 70 8.17 -28.41 3.08
N PRO A 71 7.37 -27.43 3.55
CA PRO A 71 7.85 -26.12 4.01
C PRO A 71 8.98 -26.18 5.03
N ASP A 72 8.94 -27.12 5.98
CA ASP A 72 9.98 -27.23 7.03
C ASP A 72 11.38 -27.61 6.48
N HIS A 73 11.47 -28.05 5.23
CA HIS A 73 12.69 -28.62 4.63
C HIS A 73 13.01 -28.13 3.21
N HIS A 74 12.09 -27.44 2.54
CA HIS A 74 12.21 -26.92 1.18
C HIS A 74 12.88 -27.89 0.18
N PRO A 75 12.44 -29.15 0.08
CA PRO A 75 13.16 -30.19 -0.66
C PRO A 75 13.17 -29.97 -2.19
N GLY A 76 12.28 -29.11 -2.68
CA GLY A 76 12.13 -28.77 -4.09
C GLY A 76 12.68 -27.39 -4.44
N GLN A 77 13.52 -26.78 -3.61
CA GLN A 77 14.06 -25.44 -3.88
C GLN A 77 14.98 -25.42 -5.11
N PHE A 78 14.96 -24.33 -5.87
CA PHE A 78 15.78 -24.17 -7.07
C PHE A 78 16.05 -22.70 -7.40
N THR A 79 17.07 -22.45 -8.22
CA THR A 79 17.36 -21.15 -8.82
C THR A 79 17.04 -21.20 -10.31
N LEU A 80 16.78 -20.04 -10.91
CA LEU A 80 16.59 -19.92 -12.35
C LEU A 80 17.79 -19.20 -12.98
N THR A 81 18.29 -19.73 -14.08
CA THR A 81 19.38 -19.13 -14.86
C THR A 81 18.86 -18.77 -16.24
N ILE A 82 19.04 -17.51 -16.64
CA ILE A 82 18.68 -17.01 -17.98
C ILE A 82 19.96 -16.63 -18.69
N ASN A 83 20.28 -17.36 -19.76
CA ASN A 83 21.59 -17.32 -20.40
C ASN A 83 22.72 -17.68 -19.41
N GLU A 84 23.53 -16.70 -19.02
CA GLU A 84 24.65 -16.87 -18.07
C GLU A 84 24.34 -16.25 -16.68
N ASP A 85 23.18 -15.59 -16.54
CA ASP A 85 22.81 -14.85 -15.34
C ASP A 85 21.85 -15.68 -14.48
N THR A 86 22.33 -16.09 -13.29
CA THR A 86 21.49 -16.75 -12.29
C THR A 86 20.77 -15.70 -11.46
N LEU A 87 19.45 -15.84 -11.30
CA LEU A 87 18.64 -14.93 -10.50
C LEU A 87 18.90 -15.17 -9.00
N ASP A 88 18.95 -14.10 -8.21
CA ASP A 88 19.24 -14.16 -6.77
C ASP A 88 18.14 -14.86 -5.95
N THR A 89 16.94 -14.99 -6.52
CA THR A 89 15.80 -15.61 -5.84
C THR A 89 15.88 -17.12 -5.86
N VAL A 90 15.72 -17.73 -4.68
CA VAL A 90 15.55 -19.19 -4.54
C VAL A 90 14.05 -19.50 -4.51
N PHE A 91 13.58 -20.16 -5.56
CA PHE A 91 12.19 -20.57 -5.71
C PHE A 91 11.89 -21.87 -4.94
N GLY A 92 10.63 -22.14 -4.65
CA GLY A 92 10.19 -23.34 -3.93
C GLY A 92 10.48 -23.32 -2.43
N THR A 93 10.64 -22.13 -1.84
CA THR A 93 11.02 -21.93 -0.43
C THR A 93 10.06 -21.03 0.36
N ASN A 94 8.88 -20.71 -0.20
CA ASN A 94 7.98 -19.70 0.38
C ASN A 94 7.02 -20.26 1.45
N ASN A 95 7.10 -21.55 1.80
CA ASN A 95 6.16 -22.22 2.71
C ASN A 95 4.70 -22.23 2.23
N GLU A 96 4.47 -22.05 0.92
CA GLU A 96 3.13 -22.03 0.33
C GLU A 96 2.85 -23.26 -0.55
N ASP A 97 1.57 -23.51 -0.81
CA ASP A 97 1.14 -24.45 -1.85
C ASP A 97 1.45 -23.86 -3.25
N TRP A 98 0.79 -24.32 -4.32
CA TRP A 98 0.91 -23.75 -5.66
C TRP A 98 0.70 -22.22 -5.65
N SER A 99 1.79 -21.48 -5.86
CA SER A 99 1.88 -20.02 -5.76
C SER A 99 2.80 -19.44 -6.83
N TRP A 100 2.58 -18.18 -7.21
CA TRP A 100 3.45 -17.46 -8.15
C TRP A 100 4.53 -16.71 -7.37
N GLN A 101 5.78 -17.10 -7.56
CA GLN A 101 6.94 -16.51 -6.90
C GLN A 101 7.63 -15.55 -7.87
N MET A 102 7.96 -14.34 -7.39
CA MET A 102 8.68 -13.31 -8.16
C MET A 102 10.13 -13.21 -7.73
N THR A 103 10.97 -12.73 -8.66
CA THR A 103 12.40 -12.43 -8.41
C THR A 103 12.63 -11.26 -7.44
N SER A 104 11.61 -10.46 -7.16
CA SER A 104 11.61 -9.34 -6.20
C SER A 104 10.16 -8.90 -5.98
N PRO A 105 9.73 -8.48 -4.77
CA PRO A 105 8.43 -7.86 -4.61
C PRO A 105 8.36 -6.60 -5.48
N LEU A 106 7.41 -6.54 -6.43
CA LEU A 106 7.27 -5.41 -7.36
C LEU A 106 7.30 -4.05 -6.64
N ILE A 107 6.68 -3.95 -5.46
CA ILE A 107 6.68 -2.72 -4.65
C ILE A 107 8.09 -2.34 -4.17
N GLN A 108 8.91 -3.32 -3.78
CA GLN A 108 10.29 -3.07 -3.36
C GLN A 108 11.12 -2.57 -4.54
N GLU A 109 10.95 -3.18 -5.71
CA GLU A 109 11.62 -2.77 -6.95
C GLU A 109 11.20 -1.36 -7.39
N LEU A 110 9.89 -1.09 -7.46
CA LEU A 110 9.34 0.23 -7.77
C LEU A 110 9.78 1.32 -6.79
N SER A 111 10.08 0.93 -5.54
CA SER A 111 10.52 1.82 -4.47
C SER A 111 12.04 2.05 -4.45
N GLN A 112 12.81 1.34 -5.29
CA GLN A 112 14.26 1.57 -5.40
C GLN A 112 14.54 2.99 -5.90
N ARG A 113 15.57 3.61 -5.32
CA ARG A 113 16.02 4.95 -5.71
C ARG A 113 17.27 4.87 -6.56
N HIS A 114 17.30 5.65 -7.63
CA HIS A 114 18.52 5.92 -8.38
C HIS A 114 19.39 6.95 -7.64
N ALA A 115 20.63 7.13 -8.11
CA ALA A 115 21.58 8.06 -7.50
C ALA A 115 21.12 9.53 -7.52
N ASP A 116 20.17 9.88 -8.40
CA ASP A 116 19.51 11.19 -8.44
C ASP A 116 18.38 11.34 -7.40
N GLY A 117 18.04 10.26 -6.70
CA GLY A 117 16.99 10.19 -5.69
C GLY A 117 15.61 9.82 -6.22
N ASP A 118 15.42 9.67 -7.54
CA ASP A 118 14.13 9.31 -8.14
C ASP A 118 13.83 7.82 -7.99
N LEU A 119 12.52 7.49 -7.93
CA LEU A 119 12.03 6.11 -7.84
C LEU A 119 12.05 5.42 -9.20
N LEU A 120 12.37 4.12 -9.25
CA LEU A 120 12.26 3.31 -10.46
C LEU A 120 10.85 3.39 -11.09
N ALA A 121 9.81 3.48 -10.27
CA ALA A 121 8.43 3.67 -10.73
C ALA A 121 8.27 4.84 -11.72
N LYS A 122 9.02 5.94 -11.52
CA LYS A 122 8.96 7.09 -12.43
C LYS A 122 9.52 6.72 -13.81
N GLN A 123 10.65 6.01 -13.86
CA GLN A 123 11.26 5.60 -15.12
C GLN A 123 10.36 4.67 -15.92
N LEU A 124 9.72 3.71 -15.24
CA LEU A 124 8.75 2.80 -15.88
C LEU A 124 7.55 3.56 -16.44
N LEU A 125 7.03 4.54 -15.70
CA LEU A 125 5.94 5.39 -16.18
C LEU A 125 6.37 6.31 -17.34
N ASP A 126 7.61 6.83 -17.33
CA ASP A 126 8.14 7.63 -18.44
C ASP A 126 8.34 6.77 -19.71
N ALA A 127 8.64 5.48 -19.55
CA ALA A 127 8.82 4.53 -20.65
C ALA A 127 7.50 3.99 -21.24
N GLU A 128 6.39 4.09 -20.50
CA GLU A 128 5.08 3.63 -20.97
C GLU A 128 4.50 4.62 -22.00
N PRO A 129 4.36 4.23 -23.29
CA PRO A 129 3.96 5.15 -24.36
C PRO A 129 2.55 5.73 -24.20
N ASN A 130 1.70 5.09 -23.38
CA ASN A 130 0.34 5.56 -23.12
C ASN A 130 0.20 6.32 -21.80
N ALA A 131 1.30 6.56 -21.08
CA ALA A 131 1.33 7.35 -19.85
C ALA A 131 1.87 8.76 -20.12
N THR A 132 1.37 9.73 -19.36
CA THR A 132 1.92 11.09 -19.37
C THR A 132 1.95 11.59 -17.93
N ILE A 133 3.14 11.95 -17.46
CA ILE A 133 3.37 12.38 -16.08
C ILE A 133 3.51 13.90 -16.02
N PHE A 134 2.73 14.53 -15.14
CA PHE A 134 2.80 15.96 -14.87
C PHE A 134 3.41 16.19 -13.48
N MET A 135 4.74 16.16 -13.40
CA MET A 135 5.47 16.45 -12.14
C MET A 135 5.37 17.93 -11.78
N GLU A 136 5.44 18.24 -10.49
CA GLU A 136 5.41 19.61 -9.95
C GLU A 136 4.10 20.38 -10.22
N TYR A 137 3.03 19.72 -10.68
CA TYR A 137 1.71 20.33 -10.82
C TYR A 137 0.85 20.03 -9.60
N THR A 138 0.21 21.07 -9.05
CA THR A 138 -0.80 20.95 -8.00
C THR A 138 -2.16 21.29 -8.58
N VAL A 139 -3.12 20.36 -8.46
CA VAL A 139 -4.52 20.59 -8.84
C VAL A 139 -5.13 21.60 -7.85
N TYR A 140 -5.79 22.62 -8.38
CA TYR A 140 -6.38 23.69 -7.55
C TYR A 140 -7.85 23.99 -7.88
N ASP A 141 -8.39 23.49 -8.99
CA ASP A 141 -9.80 23.67 -9.36
C ASP A 141 -10.34 22.47 -10.15
N ALA A 142 -11.66 22.28 -10.13
CA ALA A 142 -12.37 21.23 -10.85
C ALA A 142 -13.69 21.76 -11.44
N HIS A 143 -13.92 21.48 -12.73
CA HIS A 143 -15.11 21.94 -13.46
C HIS A 143 -16.08 20.81 -13.70
N LEU A 144 -17.35 21.00 -13.34
CA LEU A 144 -18.39 19.97 -13.44
C LEU A 144 -19.53 20.38 -14.37
N VAL A 145 -20.16 19.39 -14.97
CA VAL A 145 -21.49 19.50 -15.60
C VAL A 145 -22.38 18.44 -14.98
N GLY A 146 -23.40 18.87 -14.23
CA GLY A 146 -24.17 17.97 -13.37
C GLY A 146 -23.25 17.30 -12.34
N SER A 147 -23.26 15.97 -12.27
CA SER A 147 -22.41 15.17 -11.38
C SER A 147 -21.08 14.74 -11.99
N ALA A 148 -20.76 15.17 -13.22
CA ALA A 148 -19.58 14.70 -13.94
C ALA A 148 -18.49 15.77 -13.98
N ILE A 149 -17.27 15.39 -13.58
CA ILE A 149 -16.07 16.21 -13.76
C ILE A 149 -15.75 16.24 -15.26
N THR A 150 -15.54 17.44 -15.79
CA THR A 150 -15.19 17.68 -17.20
C THR A 150 -13.73 18.05 -17.38
N SER A 151 -13.16 18.75 -16.40
CA SER A 151 -11.74 19.10 -16.39
C SER A 151 -11.24 19.47 -15.00
N LEU A 152 -9.92 19.38 -14.82
CA LEU A 152 -9.19 19.86 -13.65
C LEU A 152 -8.22 20.94 -14.09
N ASP A 153 -8.07 21.98 -13.28
CA ASP A 153 -7.00 22.97 -13.45
C ASP A 153 -5.85 22.69 -12.48
N ALA A 154 -4.63 22.73 -13.01
CA ALA A 154 -3.43 22.50 -12.23
C ALA A 154 -2.40 23.60 -12.50
N ARG A 155 -1.62 23.93 -11.46
CA ARG A 155 -0.58 24.95 -11.51
C ARG A 155 0.77 24.34 -11.20
N HIS A 156 1.76 24.66 -12.04
CA HIS A 156 3.14 24.26 -11.82
C HIS A 156 3.73 25.02 -10.63
N ALA A 157 4.19 24.30 -9.61
CA ALA A 157 4.60 24.84 -8.32
C ALA A 157 5.72 25.90 -8.42
N ARG A 158 6.67 25.71 -9.33
CA ARG A 158 7.80 26.64 -9.52
C ARG A 158 7.53 27.85 -10.42
N THR A 159 6.74 27.67 -11.49
CA THR A 159 6.61 28.67 -12.56
C THR A 159 5.28 29.40 -12.53
N GLY A 160 4.29 28.87 -11.80
CA GLY A 160 2.92 29.37 -11.82
C GLY A 160 2.17 29.09 -13.11
N ARG A 161 2.75 28.35 -14.07
CA ARG A 161 2.08 27.99 -15.32
C ARG A 161 0.85 27.12 -15.02
N GLU A 162 -0.28 27.51 -15.57
CA GLU A 162 -1.54 26.78 -15.43
C GLU A 162 -1.83 25.92 -16.65
N ILE A 163 -2.40 24.75 -16.41
CA ILE A 163 -2.89 23.82 -17.42
C ILE A 163 -4.28 23.35 -17.04
N ARG A 164 -5.07 22.96 -18.06
CA ARG A 164 -6.36 22.30 -17.90
C ARG A 164 -6.29 20.90 -18.47
N LEU A 165 -6.72 19.91 -17.70
CA LEU A 165 -6.70 18.49 -18.06
C LEU A 165 -8.12 17.95 -18.11
N SER A 166 -8.47 17.24 -19.19
CA SER A 166 -9.79 16.60 -19.36
C SER A 166 -9.64 15.09 -19.52
N ALA A 167 -10.55 14.35 -18.89
CA ALA A 167 -10.62 12.90 -18.94
C ALA A 167 -12.08 12.43 -18.77
N PRO A 168 -12.45 11.24 -19.30
CA PRO A 168 -13.77 10.66 -19.05
C PRO A 168 -13.95 10.18 -17.60
N THR A 169 -12.85 9.84 -16.93
CA THR A 169 -12.82 9.28 -15.58
C THR A 169 -11.62 9.82 -14.82
N PHE A 170 -11.81 10.11 -13.54
CA PHE A 170 -10.78 10.62 -12.64
C PHE A 170 -10.61 9.66 -11.45
N ILE A 171 -9.37 9.39 -11.05
CA ILE A 171 -9.06 8.62 -9.85
C ILE A 171 -8.28 9.53 -8.91
N ASP A 172 -8.85 9.81 -7.74
CA ASP A 172 -8.15 10.55 -6.70
C ASP A 172 -7.24 9.61 -5.91
N CYS A 173 -5.93 9.78 -6.10
CA CYS A 173 -4.87 9.08 -5.36
C CYS A 173 -4.09 10.02 -4.42
N SER A 174 -4.66 11.18 -4.06
CA SER A 174 -3.96 12.23 -3.29
C SER A 174 -3.66 11.85 -1.83
N GLY A 175 -4.34 10.84 -1.30
CA GLY A 175 -4.27 10.50 0.11
C GLY A 175 -5.03 11.46 1.03
N LYS A 176 -5.74 12.45 0.47
CA LYS A 176 -6.40 13.56 1.21
C LYS A 176 -7.79 13.92 0.65
N ALA A 177 -8.31 13.12 -0.28
CA ALA A 177 -9.56 13.41 -0.99
C ALA A 177 -9.62 14.84 -1.59
N VAL A 178 -8.52 15.30 -2.22
CA VAL A 178 -8.41 16.65 -2.80
C VAL A 178 -9.53 16.91 -3.81
N LEU A 179 -9.84 15.95 -4.68
CA LEU A 179 -10.94 16.13 -5.63
C LEU A 179 -12.29 16.19 -4.92
N GLY A 180 -12.44 15.58 -3.75
CA GLY A 180 -13.68 15.62 -2.97
C GLY A 180 -13.98 17.03 -2.48
N ILE A 181 -12.94 17.75 -2.05
CA ILE A 181 -13.04 19.17 -1.69
C ILE A 181 -13.42 20.01 -2.91
N LEU A 182 -12.73 19.82 -4.04
CA LEU A 182 -12.90 20.67 -5.23
C LEU A 182 -14.21 20.42 -5.98
N THR A 183 -14.78 19.21 -5.86
CA THR A 183 -15.96 18.80 -6.64
C THR A 183 -17.25 18.78 -5.82
N GLY A 184 -17.16 18.90 -4.49
CA GLY A 184 -18.30 18.72 -3.60
C GLY A 184 -18.74 17.25 -3.46
N ALA A 185 -17.83 16.30 -3.70
CA ALA A 185 -18.11 14.90 -3.42
C ALA A 185 -18.40 14.70 -1.92
N GLU A 186 -19.36 13.82 -1.61
CA GLU A 186 -19.63 13.48 -0.21
C GLU A 186 -18.39 12.82 0.43
N THR A 187 -18.07 13.27 1.64
CA THR A 187 -16.93 12.80 2.43
C THR A 187 -17.34 12.62 3.89
N LEU A 188 -16.63 11.73 4.58
CA LEU A 188 -16.62 11.58 6.02
C LEU A 188 -15.40 12.33 6.58
N PHE A 189 -15.53 12.81 7.82
CA PHE A 189 -14.50 13.58 8.51
C PHE A 189 -14.52 13.24 10.00
N GLY A 190 -13.34 13.19 10.62
CA GLY A 190 -13.21 12.87 12.05
C GLY A 190 -13.44 11.39 12.35
N GLN A 191 -13.97 11.09 13.54
CA GLN A 191 -14.36 9.76 13.98
C GLN A 191 -15.87 9.63 14.10
N GLU A 192 -16.40 8.53 13.55
CA GLU A 192 -17.78 8.13 13.78
C GLU A 192 -17.98 7.59 15.21
N SER A 193 -19.14 7.84 15.81
CA SER A 193 -19.54 7.22 17.09
C SER A 193 -19.77 5.71 16.98
N LYS A 194 -19.59 4.97 18.09
CA LYS A 194 -19.95 3.54 18.18
C LYS A 194 -21.34 3.23 17.64
N SER A 195 -22.34 4.07 17.93
CA SER A 195 -23.74 3.82 17.54
C SER A 195 -24.03 3.99 16.04
N MET A 196 -23.18 4.70 15.28
CA MET A 196 -23.45 4.94 13.86
C MET A 196 -23.20 3.68 13.01
N TYR A 197 -22.16 2.92 13.34
CA TYR A 197 -21.73 1.75 12.56
C TYR A 197 -21.60 0.46 13.38
N GLY A 198 -21.90 0.49 14.68
CA GLY A 198 -21.76 -0.66 15.57
C GLY A 198 -20.31 -1.00 15.90
N GLU A 199 -19.41 -0.01 15.81
CA GLU A 199 -17.96 -0.18 15.96
C GLU A 199 -17.56 -0.17 17.43
N SER A 200 -16.86 -1.21 17.88
CA SER A 200 -16.50 -1.38 19.29
C SER A 200 -15.32 -0.49 19.69
N LEU A 201 -14.45 -0.16 18.74
CA LEU A 201 -13.26 0.66 18.91
C LEU A 201 -13.53 2.16 18.73
N ALA A 202 -14.64 2.54 18.12
CA ALA A 202 -15.02 3.93 17.91
C ALA A 202 -15.26 4.69 19.24
N PRO A 203 -15.17 6.02 19.27
CA PRO A 203 -15.56 6.80 20.44
C PRO A 203 -17.07 6.70 20.71
N ALA A 204 -17.49 6.97 21.96
CA ALA A 204 -18.92 6.94 22.32
C ALA A 204 -19.75 7.97 21.55
N GLU A 205 -19.18 9.16 21.35
CA GLU A 205 -19.74 10.25 20.55
C GLU A 205 -18.79 10.54 19.39
N ALA A 206 -19.35 11.02 18.27
CA ALA A 206 -18.53 11.41 17.12
C ALA A 206 -17.71 12.67 17.45
N ASP A 207 -16.51 12.77 16.87
CA ASP A 207 -15.64 13.93 17.01
C ASP A 207 -14.86 14.21 15.72
N ASP A 208 -14.15 15.34 15.69
CA ASP A 208 -13.36 15.79 14.53
C ASP A 208 -11.90 15.28 14.56
N MET A 209 -11.60 14.27 15.39
CA MET A 209 -10.24 13.77 15.53
C MET A 209 -9.79 13.02 14.27
N HIS A 210 -8.56 13.24 13.83
CA HIS A 210 -7.92 12.47 12.77
C HIS A 210 -6.50 12.02 13.16
N HIS A 211 -6.01 10.97 12.48
CA HIS A 211 -4.64 10.52 12.61
C HIS A 211 -3.68 11.48 11.91
N ASP A 212 -2.69 12.03 12.61
CA ASP A 212 -1.60 12.80 11.99
C ASP A 212 -0.27 12.09 12.21
N LEU A 213 0.12 11.24 11.26
CA LEU A 213 1.40 10.55 11.28
C LEU A 213 2.55 11.54 11.09
N ARG A 214 3.56 11.50 11.98
CA ARG A 214 4.75 12.35 11.93
C ARG A 214 5.95 11.78 11.18
N GLY A 215 6.92 12.70 11.02
CA GLY A 215 8.27 12.50 10.51
C GLY A 215 8.89 11.16 10.87
N GLN A 216 8.98 10.33 9.85
CA GLN A 216 9.82 9.14 9.85
C GLN A 216 11.23 9.58 9.42
N LEU A 217 12.24 9.22 10.22
CA LEU A 217 13.61 9.17 9.73
C LEU A 217 13.70 7.94 8.82
N ARG A 218 14.34 8.09 7.65
CA ARG A 218 14.56 6.97 6.72
C ARG A 218 15.61 5.99 7.22
N GLU A 219 16.54 6.47 8.04
CA GLU A 219 17.56 5.65 8.68
C GLU A 219 17.68 6.07 10.15
N PRO A 220 17.87 5.13 11.09
CA PRO A 220 18.38 5.46 12.40
C PRO A 220 19.70 6.22 12.22
N GLY A 221 19.86 7.37 12.87
CA GLY A 221 21.18 7.98 12.96
C GLY A 221 22.14 6.96 13.58
N LEU A 222 23.34 6.81 13.00
CA LEU A 222 24.36 5.92 13.54
C LEU A 222 24.75 6.39 14.95
N GLU A 223 24.27 5.64 15.93
CA GLU A 223 24.46 5.86 17.34
C GLU A 223 25.90 5.47 17.73
N ASN A 224 26.78 6.46 17.92
CA ASN A 224 28.16 6.21 18.38
C ASN A 224 28.25 6.05 19.91
N GLY A 225 27.53 5.09 20.48
CA GLY A 225 27.66 4.66 21.90
C GLY A 225 26.33 4.29 22.57
N PRO A 226 26.34 3.63 23.76
CA PRO A 226 25.10 3.21 24.42
C PRO A 226 24.26 4.43 24.83
N GLY A 227 23.07 4.54 24.23
CA GLY A 227 22.04 5.53 24.57
C GLY A 227 21.40 5.31 25.94
N PRO A 228 20.52 6.24 26.38
CA PRO A 228 20.04 6.27 27.75
C PRO A 228 18.88 5.28 27.96
N LEU A 229 18.98 4.52 29.05
CA LEU A 229 17.90 3.70 29.60
C LEU A 229 17.18 4.50 30.69
N VAL A 230 15.93 4.91 30.44
CA VAL A 230 15.10 5.51 31.49
C VAL A 230 14.28 4.41 32.16
N VAL A 231 14.74 3.94 33.32
CA VAL A 231 13.94 3.11 34.24
C VAL A 231 13.89 3.82 35.60
N PRO A 232 12.71 4.27 36.06
CA PRO A 232 12.55 4.76 37.43
C PRO A 232 12.79 3.64 38.45
N PRO A 233 13.28 3.91 39.68
CA PRO A 233 13.71 2.87 40.62
C PRO A 233 12.64 1.84 41.04
N ASN A 234 11.35 2.11 40.79
CA ASN A 234 10.22 1.28 41.23
C ASN A 234 9.19 0.96 40.13
N LEU A 235 9.52 1.10 38.84
CA LEU A 235 8.63 0.64 37.77
C LEU A 235 8.76 -0.88 37.65
N VAL A 236 7.76 -1.65 38.10
CA VAL A 236 7.58 -3.03 37.64
C VAL A 236 6.97 -2.93 36.25
N PRO A 237 7.70 -3.26 35.17
CA PRO A 237 7.15 -3.24 33.82
C PRO A 237 5.96 -4.20 33.78
N ASP A 238 4.87 -3.80 33.14
CA ASP A 238 3.83 -4.75 32.77
C ASP A 238 4.51 -5.86 31.93
N PRO A 239 4.54 -7.12 32.40
CA PRO A 239 5.20 -8.21 31.70
C PRO A 239 4.50 -8.57 30.38
N THR A 240 3.36 -7.94 30.07
CA THR A 240 2.63 -8.10 28.81
C THR A 240 2.98 -7.05 27.75
N ALA A 241 3.70 -5.98 28.10
CA ALA A 241 4.12 -4.97 27.13
C ALA A 241 5.30 -5.46 26.29
N ASP A 242 5.06 -5.65 24.99
CA ASP A 242 6.03 -6.15 24.00
C ASP A 242 7.31 -5.30 23.99
N MET A 243 8.48 -5.95 23.88
CA MET A 243 9.82 -5.32 23.86
C MET A 243 9.95 -4.24 22.77
N ARG A 244 9.10 -4.29 21.74
CA ARG A 244 9.00 -3.29 20.66
C ARG A 244 8.65 -1.87 21.15
N MET A 245 8.07 -1.72 22.33
CA MET A 245 7.65 -0.41 22.89
C MET A 245 8.75 0.33 23.67
N LYS A 246 9.96 -0.25 23.77
CA LYS A 246 11.08 0.30 24.59
C LYS A 246 12.17 0.99 23.77
N GLY A 247 12.06 1.02 22.44
CA GLY A 247 12.98 1.76 21.57
C GLY A 247 12.68 3.26 21.55
N PRO A 248 13.65 4.13 21.18
CA PRO A 248 13.43 5.56 20.93
C PRO A 248 12.61 5.74 19.64
N LEU A 249 11.32 5.42 19.70
CA LEU A 249 10.43 5.45 18.54
C LEU A 249 9.79 6.82 18.39
N THR A 250 10.08 7.49 17.27
CA THR A 250 9.45 8.76 16.87
C THR A 250 7.97 8.60 16.51
N HIS A 251 7.44 7.38 16.45
CA HIS A 251 6.04 7.08 16.15
C HIS A 251 5.01 7.63 17.16
N PHE A 252 5.44 8.03 18.37
CA PHE A 252 4.55 8.64 19.37
C PHE A 252 4.37 10.14 19.21
N TRP A 253 5.18 10.76 18.39
CA TRP A 253 5.13 12.18 18.19
C TRP A 253 3.96 12.38 17.23
N GLU A 254 2.82 12.97 17.65
CA GLU A 254 1.69 13.37 16.77
C GLU A 254 0.99 14.66 17.26
N TYR A 255 0.65 15.59 16.36
CA TYR A 255 -0.01 16.88 16.68
C TYR A 255 -1.01 17.23 15.60
N GLY A 256 -2.01 18.04 15.91
CA GLY A 256 -2.96 18.52 14.92
C GLY A 256 -4.20 17.67 14.80
N GLN A 257 -4.40 16.68 15.67
CA GLN A 257 -5.53 15.74 15.61
C GLN A 257 -6.91 16.42 15.59
N TRP A 258 -7.04 17.66 16.05
CA TRP A 258 -8.27 18.46 16.00
C TRP A 258 -8.19 19.69 15.09
N LEU A 259 -7.16 19.79 14.24
CA LEU A 259 -6.95 20.89 13.31
C LEU A 259 -7.16 20.40 11.89
N ASP A 260 -7.95 21.09 11.08
CA ASP A 260 -8.10 20.72 9.67
C ASP A 260 -6.73 20.80 8.95
N PRO A 261 -6.14 19.68 8.49
CA PRO A 261 -4.81 19.66 7.90
C PRO A 261 -4.75 20.32 6.52
N TYR A 262 -5.89 20.59 5.88
CA TYR A 262 -5.94 21.36 4.64
C TYR A 262 -5.72 22.86 4.89
N THR A 263 -6.30 23.40 5.97
CA THR A 263 -6.21 24.83 6.30
C THR A 263 -5.12 25.16 7.32
N ASN A 264 -4.72 24.20 8.16
CA ASN A 264 -3.75 24.38 9.26
C ASN A 264 -2.42 23.63 9.01
N GLY A 265 -2.20 23.09 7.82
CA GLY A 265 -1.03 22.24 7.54
C GLY A 265 0.33 22.87 7.86
N GLU A 266 0.50 24.18 7.64
CA GLU A 266 1.73 24.89 8.00
C GLU A 266 1.91 25.01 9.52
N HIS A 267 0.84 25.36 10.24
CA HIS A 267 0.87 25.45 11.70
C HIS A 267 1.19 24.09 12.33
N ILE A 268 0.57 23.01 11.83
CA ILE A 268 0.86 21.65 12.25
C ILE A 268 2.35 21.37 12.05
N ARG A 269 2.86 21.49 10.81
CA ARG A 269 4.27 21.26 10.46
C ARG A 269 5.21 22.06 11.37
N ASP A 270 4.97 23.35 11.54
CA ASP A 270 5.88 24.23 12.29
C ASP A 270 5.91 23.86 13.77
N HIS A 271 4.76 23.49 14.37
CA HIS A 271 4.71 22.95 15.73
C HIS A 271 5.53 21.66 15.86
N LEU A 272 5.46 20.78 14.85
CA LEU A 272 6.28 19.55 14.83
C LEU A 272 7.77 19.84 14.75
N LEU A 273 8.18 20.81 13.93
CA LEU A 273 9.57 21.23 13.83
C LEU A 273 10.05 21.83 15.16
N CYS A 274 9.23 22.64 15.83
CA CYS A 274 9.54 23.14 17.17
C CYS A 274 9.73 22.00 18.17
N ALA A 275 8.88 20.97 18.15
CA ALA A 275 9.06 19.80 19.00
C ALA A 275 10.37 19.06 18.71
N ILE A 276 10.73 18.87 17.42
CA ILE A 276 11.95 18.17 16.99
C ILE A 276 13.20 18.94 17.39
N TYR A 277 13.33 20.19 16.95
CA TYR A 277 14.50 21.02 17.22
C TYR A 277 14.62 21.38 18.71
N GLY A 278 13.49 21.63 19.38
CA GLY A 278 13.46 21.93 20.81
C GLY A 278 13.90 20.74 21.66
N THR A 279 13.42 19.53 21.36
CA THR A 279 13.86 18.31 22.05
C THR A 279 15.34 18.05 21.81
N PHE A 280 15.80 18.20 20.57
CA PHE A 280 17.22 18.06 20.24
C PHE A 280 18.09 19.04 21.02
N HIS A 281 17.70 20.32 21.08
CA HIS A 281 18.40 21.31 21.90
C HIS A 281 18.42 20.93 23.39
N ASN A 282 17.29 20.47 23.94
CA ASN A 282 17.18 20.07 25.34
C ASN A 282 18.09 18.89 25.67
N VAL A 283 18.14 17.85 24.84
CA VAL A 283 19.02 16.68 25.03
C VAL A 283 20.48 17.11 25.09
N LYS A 284 20.93 17.95 24.14
CA LYS A 284 22.30 18.47 24.12
C LYS A 284 22.65 19.33 25.33
N THR A 285 21.65 20.04 25.89
CA THR A 285 21.84 20.94 27.03
C THR A 285 21.81 20.22 28.37
N MET A 286 20.95 19.21 28.51
CA MET A 286 20.79 18.45 29.74
C MET A 286 21.95 17.47 29.98
N GLU A 287 22.49 16.89 28.92
CA GLU A 287 23.58 15.90 28.98
C GLU A 287 24.70 16.23 27.98
N PRO A 288 25.39 17.38 28.15
CA PRO A 288 26.39 17.85 27.20
C PRO A 288 27.58 16.90 27.09
N GLU A 289 27.94 16.20 28.17
CA GLU A 289 29.04 15.22 28.15
C GLU A 289 28.76 14.03 27.21
N ASN A 290 27.47 13.68 27.05
CA ASN A 290 27.03 12.55 26.21
C ASN A 290 26.64 12.98 24.80
N TYR A 291 26.05 14.18 24.64
CA TYR A 291 25.39 14.59 23.39
C TYR A 291 25.88 15.92 22.79
N ALA A 292 27.01 16.49 23.24
CA ALA A 292 27.54 17.75 22.67
C ALA A 292 27.68 17.72 21.13
N ASN A 293 28.07 16.56 20.58
CA ASN A 293 28.28 16.37 19.14
C ASN A 293 27.08 15.72 18.42
N LEU A 294 25.93 15.56 19.10
CA LEU A 294 24.73 15.05 18.46
C LEU A 294 24.33 16.01 17.31
N GLU A 295 24.05 15.45 16.14
CA GLU A 295 23.64 16.17 14.93
C GLU A 295 22.47 15.45 14.26
N PHE A 296 21.69 16.20 13.49
CA PHE A 296 20.68 15.61 12.62
C PHE A 296 21.34 15.23 11.29
N ASP A 297 21.17 13.98 10.87
CA ASP A 297 21.49 13.57 9.51
C ASP A 297 20.46 14.14 8.51
N TRP A 298 19.16 14.01 8.84
CA TRP A 298 18.07 14.57 8.03
C TRP A 298 16.80 14.79 8.86
N VAL A 299 15.99 15.78 8.46
CA VAL A 299 14.65 16.02 9.01
C VAL A 299 13.68 16.24 7.85
N ALA A 300 12.56 15.52 7.86
CA ALA A 300 11.48 15.72 6.89
C ALA A 300 10.88 17.13 7.04
N PHE A 301 10.89 17.90 5.96
CA PHE A 301 10.30 19.26 5.92
C PHE A 301 8.90 19.30 5.30
N VAL A 302 8.41 18.17 4.80
CA VAL A 302 7.01 17.95 4.43
C VAL A 302 6.40 17.03 5.48
N ALA A 303 5.37 17.50 6.18
CA ALA A 303 4.68 16.69 7.17
C ALA A 303 3.99 15.50 6.48
N ALA A 304 4.22 14.30 7.02
CA ALA A 304 3.38 13.16 6.72
C ALA A 304 1.98 13.41 7.27
N GLN A 305 0.99 12.69 6.75
CA GLN A 305 -0.39 12.80 7.20
C GLN A 305 -0.98 11.40 7.27
N GLY A 306 -1.53 11.04 8.43
CA GLY A 306 -2.11 9.72 8.66
C GLY A 306 -3.45 9.58 7.97
N GLU A 307 -4.29 10.61 8.14
CA GLU A 307 -5.68 10.58 7.74
C GLU A 307 -6.21 12.01 7.56
N PHE A 308 -7.25 12.15 6.74
CA PHE A 308 -8.02 13.37 6.60
C PHE A 308 -9.44 12.98 6.18
N LYS A 309 -10.03 13.64 5.18
CA LYS A 309 -11.32 13.26 4.61
C LYS A 309 -11.24 11.88 3.96
N ARG A 310 -12.25 11.07 4.23
CA ARG A 310 -12.51 9.79 3.57
C ARG A 310 -13.69 10.00 2.62
N TYR A 311 -13.63 9.50 1.40
CA TYR A 311 -14.79 9.61 0.50
C TYR A 311 -15.98 8.85 1.05
N LYS A 312 -17.19 9.26 0.70
CA LYS A 312 -18.38 8.43 0.85
C LYS A 312 -18.73 7.82 -0.50
N GLY A 313 -18.49 6.53 -0.60
CA GLY A 313 -18.97 5.70 -1.70
C GLY A 313 -20.38 5.18 -1.40
N ASP A 314 -20.87 4.28 -2.25
CA ASP A 314 -22.16 3.61 -2.03
C ASP A 314 -22.12 2.60 -0.90
N TYR A 315 -20.92 2.28 -0.43
CA TYR A 315 -20.69 1.56 0.79
C TYR A 315 -19.58 2.21 1.58
N VAL A 316 -19.74 2.25 2.90
CA VAL A 316 -18.72 2.68 3.86
C VAL A 316 -18.29 1.43 4.61
N LEU A 317 -17.05 0.99 4.39
CA LEU A 317 -16.49 -0.18 5.06
C LEU A 317 -16.21 0.15 6.54
N ALA A 318 -16.75 -0.66 7.45
CA ALA A 318 -16.62 -0.46 8.90
C ALA A 318 -15.76 -1.54 9.58
N GLU A 319 -15.39 -1.31 10.84
CA GLU A 319 -14.71 -2.27 11.73
C GLU A 319 -15.37 -3.64 11.69
N THR A 320 -16.69 -3.70 11.80
CA THR A 320 -17.45 -4.95 11.85
C THR A 320 -17.31 -5.76 10.56
N ASP A 321 -17.28 -5.10 9.41
CA ASP A 321 -17.10 -5.79 8.12
C ASP A 321 -15.73 -6.47 8.03
N ILE A 322 -14.70 -5.80 8.56
CA ILE A 322 -13.33 -6.30 8.62
C ILE A 322 -13.23 -7.46 9.62
N ARG A 323 -13.74 -7.28 10.85
CA ARG A 323 -13.68 -8.29 11.91
C ARG A 323 -14.50 -9.54 11.60
N ASP A 324 -15.66 -9.38 10.98
CA ASP A 324 -16.52 -10.50 10.60
C ASP A 324 -16.06 -11.17 9.29
N HIS A 325 -15.02 -10.63 8.63
CA HIS A 325 -14.55 -11.07 7.31
C HIS A 325 -15.69 -11.21 6.32
N LYS A 326 -16.54 -10.19 6.30
CA LYS A 326 -17.78 -10.21 5.54
C LYS A 326 -17.49 -10.38 4.05
N ALA A 327 -18.10 -11.39 3.44
CA ALA A 327 -18.02 -11.60 2.01
C ALA A 327 -18.91 -10.56 1.29
N PHE A 328 -18.35 -9.93 0.26
CA PHE A 328 -19.10 -8.99 -0.58
C PHE A 328 -19.30 -9.56 -1.99
N PRO A 329 -20.53 -9.61 -2.53
CA PRO A 329 -20.78 -10.03 -3.90
C PRO A 329 -20.02 -9.22 -4.94
N ASP A 330 -19.65 -7.99 -4.61
CA ASP A 330 -18.89 -7.05 -5.43
C ASP A 330 -17.46 -6.81 -4.93
N ALA A 331 -16.91 -7.72 -4.11
CA ALA A 331 -15.50 -7.71 -3.75
C ALA A 331 -14.60 -7.72 -4.99
N VAL A 332 -13.66 -6.78 -5.07
CA VAL A 332 -12.70 -6.66 -6.20
C VAL A 332 -11.26 -6.83 -5.77
N VAL A 333 -10.96 -6.57 -4.49
CA VAL A 333 -9.64 -6.73 -3.87
C VAL A 333 -9.80 -7.20 -2.42
N GLN A 334 -8.76 -7.82 -1.86
CA GLN A 334 -8.69 -8.19 -0.45
C GLN A 334 -7.56 -7.44 0.24
N ASN A 335 -7.84 -6.80 1.36
CA ASN A 335 -6.82 -6.18 2.21
C ASN A 335 -6.49 -7.09 3.40
N ALA A 336 -5.41 -6.78 4.10
CA ALA A 336 -5.07 -7.37 5.39
C ALA A 336 -4.26 -6.36 6.22
N GLY A 337 -4.10 -6.63 7.51
CA GLY A 337 -3.34 -5.75 8.40
C GLY A 337 -3.94 -5.65 9.79
N ALA A 338 -3.27 -4.87 10.64
CA ALA A 338 -3.76 -4.50 11.95
C ALA A 338 -4.66 -3.25 11.88
N PHE A 339 -5.56 -3.08 12.84
CA PHE A 339 -6.05 -1.73 13.12
C PHE A 339 -4.92 -0.93 13.79
N CYS A 340 -4.51 0.17 13.17
CA CYS A 340 -3.46 1.06 13.66
C CYS A 340 -4.10 2.35 14.20
N LEU A 341 -4.38 2.33 15.51
CA LEU A 341 -5.16 3.35 16.21
C LEU A 341 -4.26 4.25 17.05
N HIS A 342 -4.48 5.55 16.97
CA HIS A 342 -3.68 6.54 17.69
C HIS A 342 -4.57 7.31 18.64
N TYR A 343 -4.21 7.29 19.92
CA TYR A 343 -4.98 7.94 20.97
C TYR A 343 -4.22 9.19 21.45
N PRO A 344 -4.64 10.40 21.08
CA PRO A 344 -4.01 11.64 21.50
C PRO A 344 -4.28 11.96 22.98
N GLY A 345 -3.59 12.98 23.50
CA GLY A 345 -3.81 13.51 24.85
C GLY A 345 -2.78 13.05 25.89
N ASP A 346 -1.49 13.07 25.54
CA ASP A 346 -0.41 12.94 26.53
C ASP A 346 -0.51 14.08 27.57
N GLU A 347 -0.31 13.75 28.85
CA GLU A 347 -0.51 14.70 29.96
C GLU A 347 0.53 15.83 30.00
N LYS A 348 1.70 15.60 29.41
CA LYS A 348 2.86 16.50 29.52
C LYS A 348 3.19 17.20 28.20
N TYR A 349 3.01 16.52 27.07
CA TYR A 349 3.41 16.98 25.76
C TYR A 349 2.22 17.00 24.81
N ASP A 350 1.82 18.19 24.37
CA ASP A 350 0.77 18.37 23.35
C ASP A 350 1.13 17.75 21.99
N PHE A 351 2.38 17.38 21.83
CA PHE A 351 2.96 16.80 20.64
C PHE A 351 3.20 15.29 20.79
N ARG A 352 2.58 14.61 21.76
CA ARG A 352 2.68 13.15 21.90
C ARG A 352 1.31 12.49 22.01
N LEU A 353 1.25 11.28 21.48
CA LEU A 353 0.15 10.36 21.72
C LEU A 353 0.16 9.90 23.18
N ARG A 354 -1.03 9.78 23.76
CA ARG A 354 -1.26 9.11 25.05
C ARG A 354 -1.04 7.61 24.92
N ALA A 355 -1.56 7.02 23.85
CA ALA A 355 -1.43 5.61 23.57
C ALA A 355 -1.48 5.36 22.06
N TRP A 356 -0.95 4.20 21.67
CA TRP A 356 -1.00 3.69 20.32
C TRP A 356 -1.34 2.20 20.41
N GLU A 357 -2.26 1.75 19.56
CA GLU A 357 -2.75 0.38 19.55
C GLU A 357 -2.58 -0.24 18.17
N TRP A 358 -1.98 -1.42 18.16
CA TRP A 358 -1.78 -2.26 17.00
C TRP A 358 -2.57 -3.55 17.19
N ASP A 359 -3.77 -3.59 16.64
CA ASP A 359 -4.70 -4.71 16.84
C ASP A 359 -4.66 -5.68 15.65
N GLU A 360 -3.94 -6.78 15.85
CA GLU A 360 -3.77 -7.88 14.87
C GLU A 360 -4.66 -9.09 15.18
N ARG A 361 -5.70 -8.98 16.02
CA ARG A 361 -6.38 -10.17 16.55
C ARG A 361 -7.03 -11.06 15.47
N ASP A 362 -7.43 -10.48 14.35
CA ASP A 362 -8.21 -11.17 13.32
C ASP A 362 -7.33 -12.05 12.40
N LYS A 363 -6.07 -11.65 12.15
CA LYS A 363 -5.04 -12.37 11.34
C LYS A 363 -5.55 -13.00 10.04
N LYS A 364 -6.52 -12.35 9.40
CA LYS A 364 -7.18 -12.84 8.19
C LYS A 364 -7.43 -11.67 7.24
N PRO A 365 -7.39 -11.92 5.92
CA PRO A 365 -7.75 -10.90 4.95
C PRO A 365 -9.26 -10.60 5.00
N TYR A 366 -9.64 -9.45 4.45
CA TYR A 366 -11.02 -9.02 4.31
C TYR A 366 -11.26 -8.41 2.94
N ASP A 367 -12.50 -8.52 2.46
CA ASP A 367 -12.90 -8.06 1.14
C ASP A 367 -13.10 -6.54 1.12
N ILE A 368 -12.64 -5.90 0.05
CA ILE A 368 -13.00 -4.52 -0.29
C ILE A 368 -14.05 -4.57 -1.41
N PRO A 369 -15.32 -4.19 -1.13
CA PRO A 369 -16.34 -4.08 -2.16
C PRO A 369 -16.02 -2.91 -3.10
N PHE A 370 -16.32 -3.07 -4.39
CA PHE A 370 -16.04 -2.05 -5.40
C PHE A 370 -16.74 -0.71 -5.11
N ARG A 371 -17.90 -0.77 -4.44
CA ARG A 371 -18.66 0.41 -4.00
C ARG A 371 -17.96 1.27 -2.93
N CYS A 372 -16.83 0.81 -2.39
CA CYS A 372 -15.94 1.64 -1.57
C CYS A 372 -14.94 2.49 -2.38
N LEU A 373 -14.78 2.21 -3.67
CA LEU A 373 -13.73 2.77 -4.53
C LEU A 373 -14.25 3.83 -5.53
N PHE A 374 -15.53 4.20 -5.46
CA PHE A 374 -16.07 5.31 -6.25
C PHE A 374 -17.02 6.20 -5.46
N SER A 375 -17.14 7.46 -5.89
CA SER A 375 -17.94 8.48 -5.22
C SER A 375 -19.44 8.18 -5.31
N THR A 376 -20.18 8.38 -4.22
CA THR A 376 -21.64 8.17 -4.25
C THR A 376 -22.37 9.20 -5.12
N ASN A 377 -21.87 10.44 -5.21
CA ASN A 377 -22.56 11.55 -5.86
C ASN A 377 -21.84 12.14 -7.09
N ILE A 378 -20.55 11.86 -7.30
CA ILE A 378 -19.80 12.31 -8.48
C ILE A 378 -19.60 11.13 -9.45
N SER A 379 -20.26 11.20 -10.60
CA SER A 379 -20.51 10.04 -11.46
C SER A 379 -19.27 9.47 -12.16
N ASN A 380 -18.16 10.20 -12.22
CA ASN A 380 -16.93 9.75 -12.87
C ASN A 380 -15.68 9.91 -11.99
N LEU A 381 -15.87 9.92 -10.66
CA LEU A 381 -14.81 10.01 -9.67
C LEU A 381 -14.65 8.69 -8.92
N MET A 382 -13.45 8.11 -9.01
CA MET A 382 -12.98 6.98 -8.22
C MET A 382 -11.89 7.42 -7.24
N MET A 383 -11.54 6.53 -6.30
CA MET A 383 -10.48 6.79 -5.34
C MET A 383 -9.67 5.54 -5.02
N ALA A 384 -8.39 5.74 -4.74
CA ALA A 384 -7.47 4.69 -4.30
C ALA A 384 -6.52 5.20 -3.23
N GLY A 385 -6.19 4.36 -2.26
CA GLY A 385 -5.33 4.71 -1.12
C GLY A 385 -6.10 4.83 0.20
N LYS A 386 -5.60 5.66 1.12
CA LYS A 386 -6.12 5.80 2.50
C LYS A 386 -7.47 6.49 2.63
N HIS A 387 -7.89 7.23 1.61
CA HIS A 387 -9.09 8.06 1.63
C HIS A 387 -10.28 7.41 0.90
N ILE A 388 -10.23 6.09 0.68
CA ILE A 388 -11.37 5.30 0.19
C ILE A 388 -12.53 5.31 1.19
N SER A 389 -13.69 4.79 0.79
CA SER A 389 -14.90 4.84 1.60
C SER A 389 -14.90 3.86 2.76
N THR A 390 -14.52 4.40 3.93
CA THR A 390 -14.32 3.68 5.19
C THR A 390 -14.76 4.57 6.35
N THR A 391 -15.16 3.96 7.47
CA THR A 391 -15.21 4.66 8.77
C THR A 391 -13.77 4.98 9.22
N HIS A 392 -13.61 5.80 10.26
CA HIS A 392 -12.31 6.03 10.87
C HIS A 392 -11.64 4.74 11.31
N ILE A 393 -12.39 3.87 12.01
CA ILE A 393 -11.84 2.61 12.51
C ILE A 393 -11.51 1.67 11.34
N GLY A 394 -12.41 1.48 10.38
CA GLY A 394 -12.13 0.67 9.19
C GLY A 394 -10.94 1.20 8.37
N GLY A 395 -10.85 2.53 8.24
CA GLY A 395 -9.77 3.24 7.57
C GLY A 395 -8.42 3.05 8.25
N SER A 396 -8.39 2.89 9.58
CA SER A 396 -7.16 2.63 10.34
C SER A 396 -6.43 1.33 9.95
N ASN A 397 -7.13 0.39 9.30
CA ASN A 397 -6.58 -0.83 8.71
C ASN A 397 -6.39 -0.69 7.18
N ALA A 398 -7.41 -0.20 6.49
CA ALA A 398 -7.39 -0.09 5.03
C ALA A 398 -6.34 0.91 4.50
N LYS A 399 -5.83 1.83 5.34
CA LYS A 399 -4.89 2.89 4.95
C LYS A 399 -3.47 2.44 4.62
N PHE A 400 -3.08 1.19 4.90
CA PHE A 400 -1.71 0.74 4.62
C PHE A 400 -1.34 0.84 3.15
N MET A 401 -0.06 1.08 2.86
CA MET A 401 0.38 1.41 1.50
C MET A 401 0.17 0.25 0.52
N ALA A 402 0.42 -0.99 0.94
CA ALA A 402 0.16 -2.19 0.13
C ALA A 402 -1.35 -2.34 -0.18
N ASN A 403 -2.20 -2.14 0.83
CA ASN A 403 -3.66 -2.10 0.68
C ASN A 403 -4.07 -1.00 -0.32
N GLY A 404 -3.48 0.19 -0.22
CA GLY A 404 -3.66 1.29 -1.16
C GLY A 404 -3.27 0.94 -2.60
N GLY A 405 -2.21 0.16 -2.79
CA GLY A 405 -1.81 -0.37 -4.10
C GLY A 405 -2.87 -1.30 -4.71
N GLN A 406 -3.51 -2.14 -3.88
CA GLN A 406 -4.62 -2.97 -4.33
C GLN A 406 -5.84 -2.13 -4.73
N HIS A 407 -6.18 -1.08 -3.96
CA HIS A 407 -7.23 -0.14 -4.34
C HIS A 407 -6.96 0.51 -5.70
N ALA A 408 -5.69 0.86 -5.97
CA ALA A 408 -5.27 1.45 -7.24
C ALA A 408 -5.42 0.47 -8.41
N LEU A 409 -5.06 -0.80 -8.21
CA LEU A 409 -5.24 -1.85 -9.22
C LEU A 409 -6.72 -2.02 -9.61
N ALA A 410 -7.62 -2.12 -8.63
CA ALA A 410 -9.05 -2.23 -8.90
C ALA A 410 -9.62 -0.98 -9.60
N SER A 411 -9.25 0.21 -9.13
CA SER A 411 -9.71 1.46 -9.71
C SER A 411 -9.19 1.67 -11.14
N ALA A 412 -7.94 1.25 -11.43
CA ALA A 412 -7.36 1.31 -12.76
C ALA A 412 -8.06 0.33 -13.73
N ALA A 413 -8.32 -0.91 -13.29
CA ALA A 413 -9.09 -1.88 -14.06
C ALA A 413 -10.51 -1.35 -14.35
N ALA A 414 -11.17 -0.76 -13.35
CA ALA A 414 -12.47 -0.14 -13.53
C ALA A 414 -12.42 1.05 -14.50
N ALA A 415 -11.40 1.92 -14.43
CA ALA A 415 -11.24 3.04 -15.36
C ALA A 415 -11.06 2.57 -16.82
N HIS A 416 -10.29 1.51 -17.02
CA HIS A 416 -10.15 0.88 -18.33
C HIS A 416 -11.51 0.40 -18.86
N LEU A 417 -12.30 -0.28 -18.03
CA LEU A 417 -13.62 -0.77 -18.40
C LEU A 417 -14.65 0.36 -18.59
N CYS A 418 -14.59 1.42 -17.79
CA CYS A 418 -15.41 2.63 -17.99
C CYS A 418 -15.20 3.20 -19.40
N LYS A 419 -13.94 3.29 -19.84
CA LYS A 419 -13.60 3.73 -21.20
C LYS A 419 -14.08 2.73 -22.26
N LYS A 420 -13.88 1.43 -22.04
CA LYS A 420 -14.28 0.34 -22.96
C LYS A 420 -15.79 0.34 -23.21
N HIS A 421 -16.58 0.38 -22.14
CA HIS A 421 -18.04 0.28 -22.18
C HIS A 421 -18.75 1.63 -22.22
N ARG A 422 -18.00 2.73 -22.18
CA ARG A 422 -18.51 4.11 -22.17
C ARG A 422 -19.53 4.33 -21.06
N THR A 423 -19.18 3.86 -19.87
CA THR A 423 -20.04 3.91 -18.69
C THR A 423 -19.30 4.48 -17.48
N THR A 424 -20.02 4.67 -16.38
CA THR A 424 -19.50 5.19 -15.12
C THR A 424 -18.98 4.05 -14.23
N PRO A 425 -18.22 4.33 -13.15
CA PRO A 425 -17.86 3.31 -12.17
C PRO A 425 -19.08 2.55 -11.63
N ARG A 426 -20.18 3.27 -11.37
CA ARG A 426 -21.46 2.67 -10.98
C ARG A 426 -22.03 1.75 -12.07
N GLY A 427 -21.97 2.15 -13.33
CA GLY A 427 -22.36 1.27 -14.44
C GLY A 427 -21.45 0.05 -14.60
N ILE A 428 -20.16 0.13 -14.23
CA ILE A 428 -19.29 -1.05 -14.14
C ILE A 428 -19.75 -1.98 -13.02
N HIS A 429 -20.09 -1.45 -11.85
CA HIS A 429 -20.66 -2.23 -10.75
C HIS A 429 -21.96 -2.94 -11.17
N ASP A 430 -22.87 -2.23 -11.84
CA ASP A 430 -24.21 -2.74 -12.13
C ASP A 430 -24.21 -3.75 -13.30
N ASP A 431 -23.47 -3.46 -14.38
CA ASP A 431 -23.59 -4.21 -15.64
C ASP A 431 -22.34 -5.04 -15.99
N HIS A 432 -21.18 -4.76 -15.40
CA HIS A 432 -19.89 -5.34 -15.84
C HIS A 432 -19.01 -5.88 -14.70
N LEU A 433 -19.60 -6.16 -13.52
CA LEU A 433 -18.86 -6.58 -12.33
C LEU A 433 -18.03 -7.85 -12.52
N GLN A 434 -18.54 -8.83 -13.27
CA GLN A 434 -17.79 -10.08 -13.52
C GLN A 434 -16.54 -9.84 -14.37
N GLU A 435 -16.63 -8.95 -15.36
CA GLU A 435 -15.48 -8.56 -16.16
C GLU A 435 -14.47 -7.76 -15.35
N LEU A 436 -14.95 -6.88 -14.45
CA LEU A 436 -14.08 -6.18 -13.50
C LEU A 436 -13.31 -7.19 -12.64
N LYS A 437 -13.99 -8.17 -12.03
CA LYS A 437 -13.35 -9.21 -11.21
C LYS A 437 -12.35 -10.06 -11.98
N ALA A 438 -12.67 -10.43 -13.21
CA ALA A 438 -11.73 -11.17 -14.06
C ALA A 438 -10.49 -10.32 -14.38
N THR A 439 -10.68 -9.03 -14.68
CA THR A 439 -9.59 -8.10 -14.97
C THR A 439 -8.71 -7.86 -13.74
N THR A 440 -9.30 -7.63 -12.56
CA THR A 440 -8.54 -7.45 -11.32
C THR A 440 -7.85 -8.73 -10.87
N GLY A 441 -8.51 -9.89 -11.04
CA GLY A 441 -7.93 -11.20 -10.78
C GLY A 441 -6.67 -11.44 -11.62
N ASN A 442 -6.75 -11.23 -12.93
CA ASN A 442 -5.61 -11.40 -13.84
C ASN A 442 -4.46 -10.43 -13.52
N LEU A 443 -4.77 -9.15 -13.22
CA LEU A 443 -3.75 -8.16 -12.88
C LEU A 443 -3.10 -8.42 -11.52
N GLY A 444 -3.85 -8.95 -10.56
CA GLY A 444 -3.35 -9.16 -9.21
C GLY A 444 -2.71 -10.53 -8.98
N GLN A 445 -2.69 -11.45 -9.95
CA GLN A 445 -2.07 -12.79 -9.78
C GLN A 445 -0.57 -12.76 -9.36
N GLY A 446 0.09 -11.59 -9.36
CA GLY A 446 1.41 -11.37 -8.74
C GLY A 446 1.45 -10.43 -7.52
N ILE A 447 0.31 -9.92 -7.04
CA ILE A 447 0.14 -9.08 -5.83
C ILE A 447 -0.62 -9.86 -4.73
N TRP A 448 -1.33 -10.94 -5.10
CA TRP A 448 -2.18 -11.77 -4.23
C TRP A 448 -1.44 -12.85 -3.44
N ASP A 449 -0.12 -12.81 -3.28
CA ASP A 449 0.59 -13.90 -2.58
C ASP A 449 0.34 -13.84 -1.07
N ARG A 450 -0.25 -14.93 -0.57
CA ARG A 450 -1.02 -15.00 0.66
C ARG A 450 -0.14 -15.54 1.79
N LYS A 451 0.14 -14.68 2.77
CA LYS A 451 0.64 -14.99 4.14
C LYS A 451 2.13 -14.78 4.40
N SER A 452 2.83 -13.96 3.62
CA SER A 452 4.11 -13.41 4.09
C SER A 452 3.87 -12.17 4.94
N ASP A 453 4.18 -12.33 6.23
CA ASP A 453 4.61 -11.31 7.21
C ASP A 453 4.41 -9.84 6.79
N ASN A 454 3.44 -9.15 7.40
CA ASN A 454 3.17 -7.71 7.24
C ASN A 454 4.28 -6.81 7.82
N ARG A 455 5.55 -7.22 7.71
CA ARG A 455 6.72 -6.43 8.09
C ARG A 455 7.31 -5.77 6.84
N LEU A 456 6.69 -4.67 6.42
CA LEU A 456 7.38 -3.57 5.75
C LEU A 456 7.28 -2.32 6.61
#